data_AF-A0A7S0FYH5-F1
#
_entry.id   AF-A0A7S0FYH5-F1
#
_cell.length_a   1.000
_cell.length_b   1.000
_cell.length_c   1.000
_cell.angle_alpha   90.00
_cell.angle_beta   90.00
_cell.angle_gamma   90.00
#
_symmetry.space_group_name_H-M   'P 1'
#
loop_
_entity.id
_entity.type
_entity.pdbx_description
1 polymer ?
#
loop_
_entity_poly.entity_id
_entity_poly.type
_entity_poly.pdbx_seq_one_letter_code
_entity_poly.pdbx_strand_id
1 'polypeptide(L)'
;MAPGDGGPKHQVWGEAEALSCYGSSSHSSKHETQPVNGRKLPQVVLKHLADNVTQLASSDSSSAELTPGQVQLPASSVRQASVGSELHNLGECKPCLYLNSKVGCYNGQDCKFCHLQHSKKNTRPRPCKATRIQCKQIASMLNVFAPEPEQMLELTERLGAKSSYMQSILRGKQRELVDEIAEREASSPGQRPMASHGAPFVNTRTSL
;
A
#
# COMPACT_ATOMS: atom_id res chain seq x y z
N MET A 1 -30.98 -60.25 12.67
CA MET A 1 -30.79 -59.38 11.49
C MET A 1 -30.96 -57.93 11.94
N ALA A 2 -30.00 -57.06 11.64
CA ALA A 2 -30.10 -55.61 11.80
C ALA A 2 -29.88 -54.94 10.44
N PRO A 3 -30.60 -53.86 10.15
CA PRO A 3 -30.04 -52.69 9.47
C PRO A 3 -30.24 -51.45 10.37
N GLY A 4 -29.26 -50.56 10.60
CA GLY A 4 -28.35 -49.92 9.64
C GLY A 4 -28.90 -48.50 9.38
N ASP A 5 -28.64 -47.55 10.27
CA ASP A 5 -27.57 -46.53 10.17
C ASP A 5 -28.13 -45.18 9.69
N GLY A 6 -28.30 -44.26 10.64
CA GLY A 6 -28.74 -42.89 10.42
C GLY A 6 -27.53 -41.97 10.22
N GLY A 7 -27.22 -41.65 8.96
CA GLY A 7 -26.22 -40.65 8.61
C GLY A 7 -26.72 -39.21 8.82
N PRO A 8 -25.83 -38.24 9.12
CA PRO A 8 -26.21 -36.86 9.40
C PRO A 8 -26.64 -36.13 8.13
N LYS A 9 -27.87 -35.59 8.15
CA LYS A 9 -28.42 -34.76 7.07
C LYS A 9 -27.61 -33.46 6.98
N HIS A 10 -26.91 -33.28 5.87
CA HIS A 10 -26.21 -32.05 5.53
C HIS A 10 -27.24 -30.92 5.36
N GLN A 11 -27.26 -29.98 6.30
CA GLN A 11 -28.22 -28.87 6.29
C GLN A 11 -27.66 -27.76 5.39
N VAL A 12 -28.15 -27.71 4.15
CA VAL A 12 -27.89 -26.63 3.20
C VAL A 12 -28.64 -25.40 3.70
N TRP A 13 -27.89 -24.36 4.08
CA TRP A 13 -28.47 -23.08 4.47
C TRP A 13 -28.98 -22.34 3.23
N GLY A 14 -30.29 -22.18 3.15
CA GLY A 14 -30.96 -21.00 2.60
C GLY A 14 -30.87 -20.77 1.09
N GLU A 15 -32.01 -20.89 0.44
CA GLU A 15 -32.28 -20.40 -0.91
C GLU A 15 -31.92 -18.91 -1.03
N ALA A 16 -31.22 -18.55 -2.10
CA ALA A 16 -31.00 -17.16 -2.45
C ALA A 16 -32.32 -16.57 -2.97
N GLU A 17 -33.08 -15.93 -2.07
CA GLU A 17 -34.08 -14.94 -2.50
C GLU A 17 -33.33 -13.83 -3.24
N ALA A 18 -33.44 -13.89 -4.55
CA ALA A 18 -32.92 -12.90 -5.46
C ALA A 18 -33.62 -11.57 -5.17
N LEU A 19 -32.92 -10.66 -4.48
CA LEU A 19 -33.25 -9.25 -4.55
C LEU A 19 -33.04 -8.76 -5.99
N SER A 20 -34.15 -8.77 -6.72
CA SER A 20 -34.34 -8.07 -7.98
C SER A 20 -34.25 -6.56 -7.75
N CYS A 21 -33.09 -5.96 -7.99
CA CYS A 21 -32.98 -4.51 -8.17
C CYS A 21 -32.04 -4.20 -9.34
N TYR A 22 -32.61 -3.55 -10.35
CA TYR A 22 -31.98 -2.94 -11.52
C TYR A 22 -31.75 -3.82 -12.76
N GLY A 23 -32.84 -4.05 -13.48
CA GLY A 23 -32.79 -4.11 -14.93
C GLY A 23 -32.84 -2.70 -15.53
N SER A 24 -31.85 -2.36 -16.35
CA SER A 24 -32.07 -1.60 -17.59
C SER A 24 -30.97 -1.95 -18.58
N SER A 25 -31.42 -2.55 -19.66
CA SER A 25 -30.73 -3.06 -20.83
C SER A 25 -29.77 -2.07 -21.49
N SER A 26 -28.74 -2.60 -22.16
CA SER A 26 -28.45 -2.31 -23.57
C SER A 26 -27.28 -3.17 -24.12
N HIS A 27 -27.60 -4.01 -25.11
CA HIS A 27 -26.72 -4.63 -26.13
C HIS A 27 -25.60 -5.60 -25.68
N SER A 28 -25.94 -6.89 -25.63
CA SER A 28 -24.97 -7.99 -25.67
C SER A 28 -24.33 -8.12 -27.05
N SER A 29 -23.16 -7.49 -27.24
CA SER A 29 -22.20 -7.91 -28.26
C SER A 29 -21.44 -9.13 -27.75
N LYS A 30 -21.55 -10.25 -28.49
CA LYS A 30 -20.75 -11.46 -28.29
C LYS A 30 -19.27 -11.12 -28.49
N HIS A 31 -18.54 -10.85 -27.40
CA HIS A 31 -17.09 -10.81 -27.47
C HIS A 31 -16.55 -12.16 -27.01
N GLU A 32 -15.99 -12.87 -27.98
CA GLU A 32 -15.16 -14.05 -27.84
C GLU A 32 -14.09 -13.80 -26.77
N THR A 33 -14.08 -14.61 -25.71
CA THR A 33 -13.04 -14.54 -24.68
C THR A 33 -11.76 -15.14 -25.24
N GLN A 34 -10.87 -14.27 -25.70
CA GLN A 34 -9.50 -14.65 -26.03
C GLN A 34 -8.78 -15.19 -24.77
N PRO A 35 -7.90 -16.21 -24.92
CA PRO A 35 -7.12 -16.75 -23.82
C PRO A 35 -6.23 -15.65 -23.21
N VAL A 36 -6.36 -15.45 -21.90
CA VAL A 36 -5.53 -14.50 -21.16
C VAL A 36 -4.06 -14.89 -21.28
N ASN A 37 -3.30 -14.05 -21.97
CA ASN A 37 -1.85 -14.14 -22.10
C ASN A 37 -1.20 -14.55 -20.77
N GLY A 38 -0.50 -15.68 -20.79
CA GLY A 38 0.23 -16.20 -19.65
C GLY A 38 1.15 -15.12 -19.10
N ARG A 39 0.90 -14.70 -17.85
CA ARG A 39 1.77 -13.75 -17.15
C ARG A 39 3.13 -14.41 -16.99
N LYS A 40 4.10 -14.05 -17.82
CA LYS A 40 5.49 -14.50 -17.67
C LYS A 40 5.96 -14.12 -16.26
N LEU A 41 6.42 -15.10 -15.50
CA LEU A 41 7.01 -14.86 -14.20
C LEU A 41 8.21 -13.92 -14.37
N PRO A 42 8.40 -12.91 -13.49
CA PRO A 42 9.55 -12.03 -13.56
C PRO A 42 10.85 -12.85 -13.57
N GLN A 43 11.84 -12.45 -14.37
CA GLN A 43 13.10 -13.21 -14.54
C GLN A 43 13.81 -13.52 -13.22
N VAL A 44 13.69 -12.61 -12.23
CA VAL A 44 14.20 -12.79 -10.87
C VAL A 44 13.59 -14.02 -10.20
N VAL A 45 12.29 -14.27 -10.42
CA VAL A 45 11.58 -15.45 -9.89
C VAL A 45 12.07 -16.73 -10.58
N LEU A 46 12.30 -16.71 -11.90
CA LEU A 46 12.85 -17.86 -12.62
C LEU A 46 14.27 -18.23 -12.15
N LYS A 47 15.12 -17.22 -11.92
CA LYS A 47 16.47 -17.43 -11.40
C LYS A 47 16.46 -18.06 -10.01
N HIS A 48 15.65 -17.54 -9.09
CA HIS A 48 15.53 -18.11 -7.75
C HIS A 48 14.95 -19.53 -7.71
N LEU A 49 14.06 -19.89 -8.64
CA LEU A 49 13.60 -21.28 -8.74
C LEU A 49 14.73 -22.20 -9.19
N ALA A 50 15.59 -21.77 -10.11
CA ALA A 50 16.74 -22.54 -10.57
C ALA A 50 17.78 -22.77 -9.45
N ASP A 51 18.05 -21.73 -8.65
CA ASP A 51 19.02 -21.78 -7.54
C ASP A 51 18.56 -22.71 -6.40
N ASN A 52 17.25 -22.84 -6.17
CA ASN A 52 16.71 -23.75 -5.14
C ASN A 52 16.72 -25.23 -5.57
N VAL A 53 16.64 -25.52 -6.87
CA VAL A 53 16.71 -26.89 -7.39
C VAL A 53 18.13 -27.45 -7.28
N THR A 54 19.16 -26.60 -7.35
CA THR A 54 20.56 -27.03 -7.26
C THR A 54 21.01 -27.36 -5.83
N GLN A 55 20.36 -26.81 -4.79
CA GLN A 55 20.70 -27.11 -3.40
C GLN A 55 20.23 -28.50 -2.91
N LEU A 56 19.34 -29.19 -3.64
CA LEU A 56 18.92 -30.56 -3.31
C LEU A 56 19.81 -31.63 -3.96
N ALA A 57 20.80 -31.25 -4.77
CA ALA A 57 21.63 -32.17 -5.55
C ALA A 57 23.12 -32.17 -5.16
N SER A 58 23.48 -31.74 -3.94
CA SER A 58 24.87 -31.77 -3.48
C SER A 58 24.99 -32.41 -2.11
N SER A 59 24.67 -33.70 -2.06
CA SER A 59 25.25 -34.61 -1.07
C SER A 59 26.46 -35.26 -1.74
N ASP A 60 27.67 -34.80 -1.43
CA ASP A 60 28.78 -35.74 -1.33
C ASP A 60 29.82 -35.29 -0.29
N SER A 61 30.26 -36.28 0.49
CA SER A 61 31.14 -36.14 1.65
C SER A 61 32.59 -35.95 1.20
N SER A 62 33.34 -35.09 1.89
CA SER A 62 34.76 -35.37 2.10
C SER A 62 35.28 -34.73 3.39
N SER A 63 35.88 -35.58 4.22
CA SER A 63 36.52 -35.31 5.50
C SER A 63 37.67 -34.31 5.39
N ALA A 64 37.83 -33.42 6.39
CA ALA A 64 38.90 -33.50 7.38
C ALA A 64 39.08 -32.20 8.19
N GLU A 65 39.58 -32.40 9.42
CA GLU A 65 40.25 -31.48 10.35
C GLU A 65 39.41 -30.54 11.22
N LEU A 66 39.47 -30.87 12.52
CA LEU A 66 38.88 -30.19 13.66
C LEU A 66 39.74 -28.97 14.06
N THR A 67 39.21 -27.75 13.93
CA THR A 67 39.69 -26.57 14.65
C THR A 67 38.76 -26.25 15.82
N PRO A 68 39.16 -26.42 17.09
CA PRO A 68 38.36 -26.03 18.23
C PRO A 68 38.59 -24.54 18.51
N GLY A 69 37.62 -23.66 18.21
CA GLY A 69 37.79 -22.25 18.56
C GLY A 69 36.82 -21.21 18.02
N GLN A 70 35.79 -21.56 17.25
CA GLN A 70 34.73 -20.60 16.93
C GLN A 70 33.37 -21.23 17.21
N VAL A 71 32.74 -20.76 18.29
CA VAL A 71 31.29 -20.88 18.45
C VAL A 71 30.67 -20.03 17.36
N GLN A 72 30.52 -20.62 16.17
CA GLN A 72 29.65 -20.09 15.13
C GLN A 72 28.24 -20.27 15.68
N LEU A 73 27.75 -19.24 16.40
CA LEU A 73 26.33 -19.10 16.64
C LEU A 73 25.62 -19.29 15.29
N PRO A 74 24.59 -20.15 15.19
CA PRO A 74 23.92 -20.37 13.92
C PRO A 74 23.49 -18.99 13.43
N ALA A 75 23.93 -18.64 12.21
CA ALA A 75 23.65 -17.37 11.57
C ALA A 75 22.13 -17.19 11.52
N SER A 76 21.56 -16.61 12.58
CA SER A 76 20.20 -16.14 12.63
C SER A 76 20.13 -15.11 11.53
N SER A 77 19.56 -15.52 10.39
CA SER A 77 19.46 -14.79 9.12
C SER A 77 19.83 -13.32 9.29
N VAL A 78 21.09 -12.98 9.02
CA VAL A 78 21.54 -11.59 9.02
C VAL A 78 20.55 -10.85 8.14
N ARG A 79 19.69 -10.02 8.75
CA ARG A 79 18.68 -9.25 8.04
C ARG A 79 19.44 -8.23 7.22
N GLN A 80 19.83 -8.62 6.01
CA GLN A 80 20.62 -7.80 5.11
C GLN A 80 19.88 -6.48 4.90
N ALA A 81 20.60 -5.37 5.08
CA ALA A 81 20.07 -4.07 4.71
C ALA A 81 19.70 -4.09 3.23
N SER A 82 18.58 -3.49 2.90
CA SER A 82 18.12 -3.31 1.53
C SER A 82 18.24 -1.84 1.14
N VAL A 83 18.13 -1.53 -0.15
CA VAL A 83 18.06 -0.13 -0.65
C VAL A 83 16.98 0.66 0.09
N GLY A 84 15.84 0.04 0.39
CA GLY A 84 14.76 0.68 1.15
C GLY A 84 15.06 0.99 2.63
N SER A 85 16.23 0.59 3.16
CA SER A 85 16.65 0.85 4.54
C SER A 85 17.35 2.19 4.73
N GLU A 86 17.65 2.96 3.67
CA GLU A 86 18.37 4.25 3.74
C GLU A 86 17.74 5.23 4.75
N LEU A 87 16.40 5.33 4.76
CA LEU A 87 15.66 6.25 5.64
C LEU A 87 15.23 5.59 6.97
N HIS A 88 15.84 4.47 7.36
CA HIS A 88 15.43 3.76 8.57
C HIS A 88 15.74 4.53 9.85
N ASN A 89 16.92 5.14 9.94
CA ASN A 89 17.33 5.93 11.10
C ASN A 89 16.46 7.19 11.28
N LEU A 90 15.87 7.68 10.20
CA LEU A 90 14.92 8.81 10.21
C LEU A 90 13.48 8.38 10.54
N GLY A 91 13.21 7.07 10.58
CA GLY A 91 11.86 6.53 10.81
C GLY A 91 10.90 6.69 9.63
N GLU A 92 11.36 7.20 8.48
CA GLU A 92 10.55 7.42 7.28
C GLU A 92 10.53 6.22 6.32
N CYS A 93 11.31 5.19 6.59
CA CYS A 93 11.34 4.01 5.76
C CYS A 93 10.04 3.18 5.84
N LYS A 94 9.80 2.35 4.82
CA LYS A 94 8.63 1.47 4.76
C LYS A 94 9.08 0.02 4.94
N PRO A 95 8.58 -0.71 5.96
CA PRO A 95 8.98 -2.10 6.19
C PRO A 95 8.58 -3.01 5.02
N CYS A 96 9.44 -3.96 4.69
CA CYS A 96 9.15 -4.98 3.70
C CYS A 96 8.11 -5.99 4.23
N LEU A 97 6.99 -6.12 3.53
CA LEU A 97 5.93 -7.07 3.88
C LEU A 97 6.36 -8.54 3.73
N TYR A 98 7.32 -8.80 2.84
CA TYR A 98 7.72 -10.16 2.48
C TYR A 98 8.92 -10.69 3.27
N LEU A 99 9.69 -9.83 3.94
CA LEU A 99 10.85 -10.23 4.72
C LEU A 99 10.51 -11.30 5.77
N ASN A 100 9.39 -11.11 6.48
CA ASN A 100 8.91 -12.03 7.52
C ASN A 100 7.89 -13.04 7.00
N SER A 101 7.67 -13.11 5.67
CA SER A 101 6.82 -14.13 5.08
C SER A 101 7.55 -15.48 5.04
N LYS A 102 6.81 -16.59 4.92
CA LYS A 102 7.39 -17.95 4.85
C LYS A 102 8.42 -18.10 3.72
N VAL A 103 8.24 -17.34 2.63
CA VAL A 103 9.09 -17.42 1.44
C VAL A 103 10.21 -16.37 1.45
N GLY A 104 10.16 -15.39 2.35
CA GLY A 104 11.10 -14.27 2.37
C GLY A 104 10.90 -13.26 1.23
N CYS A 105 11.73 -12.22 1.20
CA CYS A 105 11.71 -11.22 0.14
C CYS A 105 12.58 -11.67 -1.04
N TYR A 106 11.98 -11.84 -2.22
CA TYR A 106 12.71 -12.21 -3.44
C TYR A 106 13.69 -11.13 -3.94
N ASN A 107 13.48 -9.85 -3.58
CA ASN A 107 14.33 -8.77 -4.06
C ASN A 107 15.66 -8.66 -3.30
N GLY A 108 15.85 -9.41 -2.20
CA GLY A 108 17.09 -9.39 -1.43
C GLY A 108 17.53 -7.96 -1.06
N GLN A 109 18.78 -7.61 -1.37
CA GLN A 109 19.36 -6.29 -1.10
C GLN A 109 18.77 -5.18 -2.00
N ASP A 110 18.30 -5.51 -3.21
CA ASP A 110 17.68 -4.56 -4.14
C ASP A 110 16.23 -4.19 -3.76
N CYS A 111 15.74 -4.72 -2.63
CA CYS A 111 14.40 -4.41 -2.16
C CYS A 111 14.24 -2.92 -1.84
N LYS A 112 13.26 -2.27 -2.47
CA LYS A 112 12.88 -0.87 -2.19
C LYS A 112 12.19 -0.67 -0.84
N PHE A 113 12.02 -1.73 -0.05
CA PHE A 113 11.43 -1.69 1.28
C PHE A 113 12.44 -2.12 2.32
N CYS A 114 12.35 -1.53 3.50
CA CYS A 114 13.30 -1.72 4.59
C CYS A 114 13.27 -3.16 5.11
N HIS A 115 14.46 -3.76 5.21
CA HIS A 115 14.67 -5.08 5.79
C HIS A 115 15.13 -5.07 7.25
N LEU A 116 15.35 -3.88 7.83
CA LEU A 116 15.76 -3.72 9.22
C LEU A 116 14.62 -4.05 10.18
N GLN A 117 14.97 -4.15 11.47
CA GLN A 117 14.02 -4.54 12.50
C GLN A 117 12.97 -3.44 12.70
N HIS A 118 11.71 -3.80 12.52
CA HIS A 118 10.58 -2.91 12.78
C HIS A 118 9.71 -3.46 13.91
N SER A 119 9.20 -2.56 14.75
CA SER A 119 8.17 -2.92 15.71
C SER A 119 6.87 -3.29 14.97
N LYS A 120 6.06 -4.18 15.54
CA LYS A 120 4.74 -4.55 14.99
C LYS A 120 3.81 -3.33 14.83
N LYS A 121 4.07 -2.24 15.55
CA LYS A 121 3.33 -0.97 15.43
C LYS A 121 3.69 -0.21 14.15
N ASN A 122 4.92 -0.38 13.63
CA ASN A 122 5.40 0.29 12.42
C ASN A 122 5.00 -0.47 11.14
N THR A 123 4.58 -1.74 11.26
CA THR A 123 4.04 -2.48 10.12
C THR A 123 2.56 -2.13 9.94
N ARG A 124 2.26 -1.28 8.96
CA ARG A 124 0.87 -1.03 8.55
C ARG A 124 0.28 -2.32 7.97
N PRO A 125 -0.72 -2.94 8.61
CA PRO A 125 -1.32 -4.15 8.07
C PRO A 125 -2.00 -3.82 6.74
N ARG A 126 -1.87 -4.72 5.77
CA ARG A 126 -2.53 -4.55 4.47
C ARG A 126 -4.04 -4.70 4.66
N PRO A 127 -4.87 -3.71 4.29
CA PRO A 127 -6.31 -3.84 4.42
C PRO A 127 -6.87 -4.99 3.58
N CYS A 128 -8.03 -5.50 4.00
CA CYS A 128 -8.72 -6.59 3.30
C CYS A 128 -9.12 -6.17 1.87
N LYS A 129 -9.49 -7.15 1.03
CA LYS A 129 -9.85 -6.89 -0.36
C LYS A 129 -11.00 -5.89 -0.50
N ALA A 130 -12.05 -6.03 0.32
CA ALA A 130 -13.23 -5.15 0.30
C ALA A 130 -12.86 -3.69 0.57
N THR A 131 -12.15 -3.41 1.66
CA THR A 131 -11.68 -2.05 2.00
C THR A 131 -10.83 -1.47 0.88
N ARG A 132 -9.92 -2.26 0.28
CA ARG A 132 -9.08 -1.77 -0.83
C ARG A 132 -9.90 -1.39 -2.06
N ILE A 133 -10.94 -2.15 -2.38
CA ILE A 133 -11.85 -1.84 -3.50
C ILE A 133 -12.63 -0.57 -3.20
N GLN A 134 -13.25 -0.48 -2.02
CA GLN A 134 -14.03 0.68 -1.60
C GLN A 134 -13.18 1.97 -1.63
N CYS A 135 -11.95 1.94 -1.08
CA CYS A 135 -11.10 3.13 -1.10
C CYS A 135 -10.70 3.56 -2.51
N LYS A 136 -10.48 2.60 -3.42
CA LYS A 136 -10.20 2.91 -4.84
C LYS A 136 -11.41 3.52 -5.55
N GLN A 137 -12.60 3.00 -5.29
CA GLN A 137 -13.84 3.54 -5.85
C GLN A 137 -14.06 4.98 -5.38
N ILE A 138 -13.90 5.24 -4.07
CA ILE A 138 -13.99 6.60 -3.51
C ILE A 138 -12.99 7.53 -4.19
N ALA A 139 -11.72 7.13 -4.29
CA ALA A 139 -10.69 7.95 -4.95
C ALA A 139 -11.01 8.22 -6.44
N SER A 140 -11.60 7.27 -7.15
CA SER A 140 -12.05 7.45 -8.54
C SER A 140 -13.20 8.45 -8.67
N MET A 141 -14.15 8.44 -7.73
CA MET A 141 -15.31 9.32 -7.76
C MET A 141 -14.96 10.78 -7.47
N LEU A 142 -13.90 11.04 -6.69
CA LEU A 142 -13.48 12.41 -6.37
C LEU A 142 -13.21 13.28 -7.61
N ASN A 143 -12.63 12.69 -8.65
CA ASN A 143 -12.33 13.41 -9.90
C ASN A 143 -13.60 13.85 -10.66
N VAL A 144 -14.75 13.23 -10.40
CA VAL A 144 -16.01 13.55 -11.09
C VAL A 144 -16.78 14.67 -10.39
N PHE A 145 -16.74 14.70 -9.05
CA PHE A 145 -17.54 15.64 -8.25
C PHE A 145 -16.84 16.96 -7.91
N ALA A 146 -15.51 17.03 -8.04
CA ALA A 146 -14.73 18.24 -7.71
C ALA A 146 -13.78 18.59 -8.86
N PRO A 147 -14.26 19.29 -9.91
CA PRO A 147 -13.41 19.70 -11.03
C PRO A 147 -12.43 20.83 -10.65
N GLU A 148 -12.75 21.63 -9.63
CA GLU A 148 -11.86 22.70 -9.16
C GLU A 148 -10.78 22.16 -8.20
N PRO A 149 -9.51 22.60 -8.36
CA PRO A 149 -8.39 22.00 -7.65
C PRO A 149 -8.42 22.28 -6.15
N GLU A 150 -8.89 23.44 -5.72
CA GLU A 150 -9.03 23.80 -4.29
C GLU A 150 -10.03 22.89 -3.57
N GLN A 151 -11.22 22.69 -4.18
CA GLN A 151 -12.25 21.81 -3.64
C GLN A 151 -11.76 20.36 -3.61
N MET A 152 -11.04 19.93 -4.65
CA MET A 152 -10.45 18.60 -4.71
C MET A 152 -9.41 18.39 -3.60
N LEU A 153 -8.57 19.39 -3.32
CA LEU A 153 -7.58 19.33 -2.26
C LEU A 153 -8.24 19.20 -0.89
N GLU A 154 -9.21 20.05 -0.57
CA GLU A 154 -9.96 20.00 0.69
C GLU A 154 -10.64 18.64 0.91
N LEU A 155 -11.29 18.11 -0.13
CA LEU A 155 -11.97 16.81 -0.05
C LEU A 155 -10.98 15.66 0.16
N THR A 156 -9.85 15.68 -0.55
CA THR A 156 -8.83 14.62 -0.40
C THR A 156 -8.18 14.67 0.97
N GLU A 157 -7.93 15.85 1.53
CA GLU A 157 -7.44 16.03 2.90
C GLU A 157 -8.43 15.47 3.93
N ARG A 158 -9.69 15.88 3.84
CA ARG A 158 -10.73 15.44 4.77
C ARG A 158 -10.97 13.92 4.72
N LEU A 159 -10.87 13.31 3.53
CA LEU A 159 -10.98 11.86 3.37
C LEU A 159 -9.72 11.12 3.84
N GLY A 160 -8.55 11.68 3.57
CA GLY A 160 -7.28 11.15 3.99
C GLY A 160 -7.13 11.12 5.51
N ALA A 161 -7.59 12.16 6.21
CA ALA A 161 -7.63 12.25 7.66
C ALA A 161 -8.43 11.11 8.34
N LYS A 162 -9.43 10.55 7.66
CA LYS A 162 -10.27 9.46 8.20
C LYS A 162 -9.58 8.09 8.20
N SER A 163 -8.57 7.86 7.35
CA SER A 163 -7.91 6.56 7.25
C SER A 163 -6.50 6.65 6.70
N SER A 164 -5.54 6.02 7.39
CA SER A 164 -4.14 5.97 6.98
C SER A 164 -3.93 5.34 5.59
N TYR A 165 -4.78 4.38 5.21
CA TYR A 165 -4.74 3.77 3.88
C TYR A 165 -5.30 4.71 2.82
N MET A 166 -6.39 5.42 3.13
CA MET A 166 -6.95 6.44 2.24
C MET A 166 -5.92 7.55 2.00
N GLN A 167 -5.31 8.08 3.06
CA GLN A 167 -4.22 9.06 2.97
C GLN A 167 -3.10 8.57 2.05
N SER A 168 -2.74 7.28 2.13
CA SER A 168 -1.66 6.71 1.31
C SER A 168 -2.02 6.64 -0.18
N ILE A 169 -3.30 6.46 -0.52
CA ILE A 169 -3.81 6.51 -1.90
C ILE A 169 -3.84 7.94 -2.42
N LEU A 170 -4.32 8.88 -1.60
CA LEU A 170 -4.58 10.26 -2.01
C LEU A 170 -3.32 11.14 -2.02
N ARG A 171 -2.25 10.78 -1.31
CA ARG A 171 -1.02 11.59 -1.17
C ARG A 171 -0.41 12.02 -2.50
N GLY A 172 -0.48 11.17 -3.52
CA GLY A 172 0.02 11.51 -4.87
C GLY A 172 -0.76 12.68 -5.45
N LYS A 173 -2.09 12.52 -5.49
CA LYS A 173 -3.02 13.51 -6.01
C LYS A 173 -2.99 14.83 -5.23
N GLN A 174 -2.87 14.77 -3.90
CA GLN A 174 -2.73 15.97 -3.07
C GLN A 174 -1.53 16.83 -3.46
N ARG A 175 -0.38 16.22 -3.80
CA ARG A 175 0.79 16.98 -4.23
C ARG A 175 0.56 17.64 -5.58
N GLU A 176 0.03 16.89 -6.55
CA GLU A 176 -0.33 17.42 -7.87
C GLU A 176 -1.28 18.63 -7.76
N LEU A 177 -2.25 18.57 -6.84
CA LEU A 177 -3.20 19.67 -6.62
C LEU A 177 -2.57 20.88 -5.96
N VAL A 178 -1.68 20.67 -4.97
CA VAL A 178 -0.95 21.77 -4.34
C VAL A 178 -0.08 22.50 -5.36
N ASP A 179 0.60 21.75 -6.22
CA ASP A 179 1.42 22.33 -7.30
C ASP A 179 0.53 23.11 -8.30
N GLU A 180 -0.61 22.56 -8.71
CA GLU A 180 -1.56 23.22 -9.62
C GLU A 180 -2.16 24.52 -9.03
N ILE A 181 -2.51 24.51 -7.74
CA ILE A 181 -3.03 25.71 -7.04
C ILE A 181 -1.94 26.78 -6.98
N ALA A 182 -0.71 26.40 -6.60
CA ALA A 182 0.41 27.34 -6.54
C ALA A 182 0.71 27.98 -7.91
N GLU A 183 0.60 27.22 -9.00
CA GLU A 183 0.75 27.74 -10.38
C GLU A 183 -0.37 28.71 -10.78
N ARG A 184 -1.62 28.42 -10.39
CA ARG A 184 -2.78 29.30 -10.63
C ARG A 184 -2.67 30.61 -9.85
N GLU A 185 -2.22 30.55 -8.60
CA GLU A 185 -1.95 31.73 -7.77
C GLU A 185 -0.81 32.58 -8.36
N ALA A 186 0.29 31.94 -8.81
CA ALA A 186 1.41 32.63 -9.44
C ALA A 186 1.03 33.30 -10.77
N SER A 187 0.08 32.72 -11.51
CA SER A 187 -0.40 33.23 -12.80
C SER A 187 -1.45 34.35 -12.68
N SER A 188 -1.90 34.68 -11.46
CA SER A 188 -2.87 35.75 -11.19
C SER A 188 -2.20 36.94 -10.47
N PRO A 189 -1.45 37.81 -11.19
CA PRO A 189 -0.86 39.00 -10.60
C PRO A 189 -1.94 40.06 -10.41
N GLY A 190 -2.74 39.99 -9.32
CA GLY A 190 -3.96 40.81 -9.30
C GLY A 190 -4.63 41.22 -8.00
N GLN A 191 -4.29 40.69 -6.82
CA GLN A 191 -4.89 41.21 -5.57
C GLN A 191 -3.83 41.36 -4.48
N ARG A 192 -3.16 42.53 -4.48
CA ARG A 192 -2.48 43.01 -3.28
C ARG A 192 -3.52 43.17 -2.17
N PRO A 193 -3.29 42.68 -0.95
CA PRO A 193 -4.12 43.07 0.18
C PRO A 193 -4.03 44.59 0.31
N MET A 194 -5.18 45.27 0.20
CA MET A 194 -5.30 46.69 0.48
C MET A 194 -4.87 46.85 1.95
N ALA A 195 -3.67 47.41 2.18
CA ALA A 195 -3.25 47.81 3.51
C ALA A 195 -4.25 48.87 3.98
N SER A 196 -5.22 48.47 4.81
CA SER A 196 -6.09 49.41 5.49
C SER A 196 -5.20 50.28 6.38
N HIS A 197 -5.12 51.55 6.01
CA HIS A 197 -4.44 52.58 6.77
C HIS A 197 -4.91 52.54 8.22
N GLY A 198 -4.06 52.04 9.11
CA GLY A 198 -4.19 52.25 10.54
C GLY A 198 -4.16 53.75 10.80
N ALA A 199 -5.30 54.29 11.23
CA ALA A 199 -5.42 55.67 11.65
C ALA A 199 -4.44 55.97 12.81
N PRO A 200 -3.92 57.20 12.91
CA PRO A 200 -2.85 57.53 13.82
C PRO A 200 -3.31 57.54 15.28
N PHE A 201 -2.43 56.98 16.11
CA PHE A 201 -2.24 57.15 17.53
C PHE A 201 -2.72 58.53 18.06
N VAL A 202 -3.86 58.57 18.75
CA VAL A 202 -4.24 59.74 19.54
C VAL A 202 -3.55 59.67 20.91
N ASN A 203 -2.69 60.65 21.12
CA ASN A 203 -1.80 60.80 22.26
C ASN A 203 -2.62 61.14 23.52
N THR A 204 -2.49 60.33 24.58
CA THR A 204 -3.05 60.62 25.90
C THR A 204 -2.28 61.81 26.50
N ARG A 205 -2.92 62.97 26.52
CA ARG A 205 -2.35 64.17 27.14
C ARG A 205 -2.64 64.15 28.64
N THR A 206 -1.61 63.81 29.40
CA THR A 206 -1.44 64.14 30.82
C THR A 206 -1.67 65.64 31.04
N SER A 207 -2.52 66.00 32.01
CA SER A 207 -2.41 67.25 32.76
C SER A 207 -3.14 67.11 34.10
N LEU A 208 -2.31 67.15 35.14
CA LEU A 208 -2.46 67.65 36.53
C LEU A 208 -3.86 67.71 37.15
#